data_AF-A0A451G3R2-F1
#
_entry.id   AF-A0A451G3R2-F1
#
_cell.length_a   1.000
_cell.length_b   1.000
_cell.length_c   1.000
_cell.angle_alpha   90.00
_cell.angle_beta   90.00
_cell.angle_gamma   90.00
#
_symmetry.space_group_name_H-M   'P 1'
#
loop_
_entity.id
_entity.type
_entity.pdbx_description
1 polymer ?
#
loop_
_entity_poly.entity_id
_entity_poly.type
_entity_poly.pdbx_seq_one_letter_code
_entity_poly.pdbx_strand_id
1 'polypeptide(L)'
;MGETFYEFWPRTVIGSFKSAIEIEKNRLKRKGKEFWSLDNELLQGWGMTAAFHSSMIGLFGKGTIPYLATQAFYGISLFEIINYIEHYGLLRQKKENGQYERTMPEHSWNNNNV
;
A
#
# COMPACT_ATOMS: atom_id res chain seq x y z
N MET A 1 5.35 20.52 -6.99
CA MET A 1 6.09 20.74 -5.72
C MET A 1 5.51 19.74 -4.74
N GLY A 2 6.24 18.90 -4.03
CA GLY A 2 7.66 18.89 -3.70
C GLY A 2 7.86 18.10 -2.40
N GLU A 3 7.16 16.98 -2.24
CA GLU A 3 7.36 16.07 -1.12
C GLU A 3 8.51 15.14 -1.48
N THR A 4 9.50 15.02 -0.61
CA THR A 4 10.58 14.05 -0.83
C THR A 4 10.05 12.64 -0.61
N PHE A 5 10.68 11.63 -1.23
CA PHE A 5 10.30 10.24 -1.00
C PHE A 5 10.29 9.86 0.50
N TYR A 6 11.20 10.45 1.29
CA TYR A 6 11.30 10.22 2.74
C TYR A 6 10.13 10.79 3.54
N GLU A 7 9.46 11.84 3.06
CA GLU A 7 8.25 12.38 3.66
C GLU A 7 7.01 11.60 3.19
N PHE A 8 7.00 11.21 1.92
CA PHE A 8 5.95 10.40 1.31
C PHE A 8 5.83 9.01 1.96
N TRP A 9 6.95 8.29 2.08
CA TRP A 9 6.99 6.89 2.52
C TRP A 9 6.28 6.61 3.86
N PRO A 10 6.59 7.30 4.98
CA PRO A 10 5.89 7.02 6.24
C PRO A 10 4.42 7.43 6.19
N ARG A 11 4.10 8.52 5.47
CA ARG A 11 2.73 9.00 5.32
C ARG A 11 1.87 8.02 4.54
N THR A 12 2.38 7.45 3.46
CA THR A 12 1.65 6.49 2.63
C THR A 12 1.55 5.14 3.29
N VAL A 13 2.60 4.61 3.92
CA VAL A 13 2.51 3.34 4.65
C VAL A 13 1.42 3.38 5.72
N ILE A 14 1.40 4.44 6.54
CA ILE A 14 0.37 4.61 7.60
C ILE A 14 -1.00 4.92 7.00
N GLY A 15 -1.06 5.77 5.98
CA GLY A 15 -2.29 6.16 5.29
C GLY A 15 -2.97 4.97 4.60
N SER A 16 -2.19 4.16 3.88
CA SER A 16 -2.63 2.94 3.19
C SER A 16 -3.17 1.92 4.19
N PHE A 17 -2.55 1.76 5.35
CA PHE A 17 -3.06 0.87 6.40
C PHE A 17 -4.44 1.32 6.92
N LYS A 18 -4.60 2.61 7.22
CA LYS A 18 -5.89 3.17 7.66
C LYS A 18 -6.96 3.05 6.58
N SER A 19 -6.60 3.42 5.36
CA SER A 19 -7.47 3.35 4.19
C SER A 19 -7.95 1.92 3.92
N ALA A 20 -7.04 0.93 3.98
CA ALA A 20 -7.38 -0.47 3.81
C ALA A 20 -8.43 -0.93 4.84
N ILE A 21 -8.26 -0.56 6.12
CA ILE A 21 -9.23 -0.88 7.17
C ILE A 21 -10.58 -0.22 6.90
N GLU A 22 -10.60 1.04 6.47
CA GLU A 22 -11.84 1.76 6.17
C GLU A 22 -12.58 1.15 4.98
N ILE A 23 -11.87 0.86 3.88
CA ILE A 23 -12.39 0.20 2.69
C ILE A 23 -13.02 -1.15 3.07
N GLU A 24 -12.31 -1.94 3.87
CA GLU A 24 -12.77 -3.26 4.26
C GLU A 24 -13.96 -3.19 5.21
N LYS A 25 -13.95 -2.27 6.18
CA LYS A 25 -15.13 -2.01 7.04
C LYS A 25 -16.34 -1.62 6.22
N ASN A 26 -16.18 -0.76 5.21
CA ASN A 26 -17.27 -0.35 4.32
C ASN A 26 -17.77 -1.52 3.45
N ARG A 27 -16.86 -2.38 2.96
CA ARG A 27 -17.23 -3.62 2.24
C ARG A 27 -18.04 -4.57 3.12
N LEU A 28 -17.60 -4.82 4.35
CA LEU A 28 -18.27 -5.70 5.30
C LEU A 28 -19.63 -5.15 5.75
N LYS A 29 -19.71 -3.84 6.02
CA LYS A 29 -20.97 -3.16 6.36
C LYS A 29 -22.01 -3.31 5.24
N ARG A 30 -21.62 -3.20 3.97
CA ARG A 30 -22.50 -3.45 2.82
C ARG A 30 -22.99 -4.90 2.74
N LYS A 31 -22.25 -5.85 3.32
CA LYS A 31 -22.62 -7.27 3.43
C LYS A 31 -23.33 -7.60 4.75
N GLY A 32 -23.59 -6.62 5.62
CA GLY A 32 -24.18 -6.83 6.94
C GLY A 32 -23.30 -7.61 7.91
N LYS A 33 -21.97 -7.63 7.70
CA LYS A 33 -21.01 -8.38 8.51
C LYS A 33 -20.18 -7.44 9.39
N GLU A 34 -19.74 -7.95 10.53
CA GLU A 34 -18.82 -7.25 11.42
C GLU A 34 -17.36 -7.38 10.96
N PHE A 35 -16.48 -6.54 11.52
CA PHE A 35 -15.05 -6.57 11.23
C PHE A 35 -14.41 -7.91 11.60
N TRP A 36 -14.82 -8.51 12.72
CA TRP A 36 -14.37 -9.84 13.14
C TRP A 36 -15.20 -10.93 12.47
N SER A 37 -15.08 -11.05 11.16
CA SER A 37 -15.71 -12.11 10.38
C SER A 37 -14.69 -12.89 9.57
N LEU A 38 -15.00 -14.15 9.29
CA LEU A 38 -14.18 -14.98 8.40
C LEU A 38 -14.16 -14.43 6.97
N ASP A 39 -15.14 -13.61 6.59
CA ASP A 39 -15.17 -12.92 5.30
C ASP A 39 -14.23 -11.72 5.22
N ASN A 40 -13.62 -11.31 6.33
CA ASN A 40 -12.72 -10.16 6.35
C ASN A 40 -11.40 -10.50 5.65
N GLU A 41 -11.18 -9.90 4.50
CA GLU A 41 -10.02 -10.18 3.65
C GLU A 41 -8.72 -9.67 4.29
N LEU A 42 -8.77 -8.60 5.10
CA LEU A 42 -7.62 -8.14 5.88
C LEU A 42 -7.22 -9.12 6.97
N LEU A 43 -8.19 -9.67 7.71
CA LEU A 43 -7.91 -10.66 8.75
C LEU A 43 -7.34 -11.95 8.15
N GLN A 44 -7.87 -12.39 7.02
CA GLN A 44 -7.30 -13.52 6.27
C GLN A 44 -5.86 -13.22 5.83
N GLY A 45 -5.62 -12.05 5.23
CA GLY A 45 -4.29 -11.61 4.80
C GLY A 45 -3.26 -11.54 5.94
N TRP A 46 -3.65 -10.96 7.07
CA TRP A 46 -2.81 -10.90 8.27
C TRP A 46 -2.60 -12.28 8.88
N GLY A 47 -3.62 -13.14 8.87
CA GLY A 47 -3.51 -14.53 9.30
C GLY A 47 -2.51 -15.32 8.47
N MET A 48 -2.56 -15.21 7.13
CA MET A 48 -1.60 -15.85 6.23
C MET A 48 -0.17 -15.32 6.45
N THR A 49 -0.03 -14.01 6.59
CA THR A 49 1.27 -13.37 6.88
C THR A 49 1.86 -13.85 8.20
N ALA A 50 1.05 -13.89 9.26
CA ALA A 50 1.46 -14.38 10.57
C ALA A 50 1.85 -15.85 10.52
N ALA A 51 1.04 -16.70 9.88
CA ALA A 51 1.32 -18.12 9.71
C ALA A 51 2.65 -18.35 8.99
N PHE A 52 2.93 -17.60 7.91
CA PHE A 52 4.20 -17.68 7.20
C PHE A 52 5.39 -17.32 8.11
N HIS A 53 5.34 -16.16 8.78
CA HIS A 53 6.45 -15.71 9.63
C HIS A 53 6.66 -16.63 10.85
N SER A 54 5.58 -17.07 11.50
CA SER A 54 5.64 -18.03 12.60
C SER A 54 6.23 -19.37 12.14
N SER A 55 5.88 -19.84 10.95
CA SER A 55 6.45 -21.06 10.38
C SER A 55 7.94 -20.92 10.10
N MET A 56 8.37 -19.79 9.52
CA MET A 56 9.79 -19.52 9.27
C MET A 56 10.60 -19.46 10.56
N ILE A 57 10.10 -18.77 11.59
CA ILE A 57 10.76 -18.70 12.90
C ILE A 57 10.76 -20.06 13.60
N GLY A 58 9.68 -20.84 13.47
CA GLY A 58 9.58 -22.18 14.06
C GLY A 58 10.55 -23.18 13.43
N LEU A 59 10.74 -23.13 12.11
CA LEU A 59 11.59 -24.06 11.36
C LEU A 59 13.08 -23.68 11.42
N PHE A 60 13.39 -22.40 11.31
CA PHE A 60 14.78 -21.92 11.16
C PHE A 60 15.31 -21.20 12.42
N GLY A 61 14.46 -21.00 13.42
CA GLY A 61 14.80 -20.37 14.68
C GLY A 61 14.75 -18.84 14.65
N LYS A 62 15.00 -18.23 15.82
CA LYS A 62 14.95 -16.76 16.01
C LYS A 62 16.03 -16.01 15.23
N GLY A 63 17.10 -16.69 14.82
CA GLY A 63 18.16 -16.12 13.98
C GLY A 63 17.66 -15.65 12.60
N THR A 64 16.51 -16.12 12.15
CA THR A 64 15.89 -15.73 10.88
C THR A 64 15.16 -14.39 10.95
N ILE A 65 14.85 -13.87 12.14
CA ILE A 65 14.07 -12.64 12.34
C ILE A 65 14.69 -11.43 11.61
N PRO A 66 16.01 -11.14 11.71
CA PRO A 66 16.60 -10.02 11.00
C PRO A 66 16.39 -10.10 9.48
N TYR A 67 16.51 -11.30 8.90
CA TYR A 67 16.33 -11.51 7.46
C TYR A 67 14.88 -11.25 7.02
N LEU A 68 13.90 -11.73 7.80
CA LEU A 68 12.48 -11.47 7.54
C LEU A 68 12.15 -9.98 7.66
N ALA A 69 12.68 -9.31 8.69
CA ALA A 69 12.49 -7.89 8.89
C ALA A 69 13.09 -7.07 7.74
N THR A 70 14.32 -7.39 7.32
CA THR A 70 14.96 -6.75 6.17
C THR A 70 14.16 -6.99 4.89
N GLN A 71 13.75 -8.24 4.62
CA GLN A 71 12.94 -8.55 3.45
C GLN A 71 11.62 -7.76 3.42
N ALA A 72 10.89 -7.71 4.54
CA ALA A 72 9.63 -6.97 4.63
C ALA A 72 9.85 -5.46 4.42
N PHE A 73 10.91 -4.90 5.00
CA PHE A 73 11.27 -3.50 4.84
C PHE A 73 11.59 -3.15 3.38
N TYR A 74 12.40 -3.97 2.71
CA TYR A 74 12.70 -3.80 1.29
C TYR A 74 11.45 -3.94 0.42
N GLY A 75 10.59 -4.92 0.70
CA GLY A 75 9.35 -5.13 -0.05
C GLY A 75 8.41 -3.92 0.01
N ILE A 76 8.14 -3.41 1.22
CA ILE A 76 7.31 -2.20 1.42
C ILE A 76 7.97 -0.99 0.76
N SER A 77 9.29 -0.81 0.91
CA SER A 77 10.00 0.32 0.32
C SER A 77 9.94 0.31 -1.21
N LEU A 78 10.17 -0.84 -1.85
CA LEU A 78 10.07 -0.96 -3.30
C LEU A 78 8.66 -0.70 -3.80
N PHE A 79 7.64 -1.21 -3.12
CA PHE A 79 6.24 -0.93 -3.43
C PHE A 79 5.94 0.57 -3.38
N GLU A 80 6.35 1.25 -2.31
CA GLU A 80 6.16 2.69 -2.16
C GLU A 80 7.00 3.52 -3.14
N ILE A 81 8.21 3.07 -3.52
CA ILE A 81 9.01 3.73 -4.57
C ILE A 81 8.24 3.71 -5.89
N ILE A 82 7.65 2.56 -6.26
CA ILE A 82 6.85 2.45 -7.48
C ILE A 82 5.63 3.36 -7.38
N ASN A 83 4.90 3.36 -6.26
CA ASN A 83 3.76 4.27 -6.05
C ASN A 83 4.18 5.74 -6.16
N TYR A 84 5.33 6.11 -5.59
CA TYR A 84 5.88 7.44 -5.66
C TYR A 84 6.25 7.82 -7.09
N ILE A 85 6.90 6.93 -7.85
CA ILE A 85 7.21 7.15 -9.26
C ILE A 85 5.94 7.26 -10.09
N GLU A 86 4.91 6.46 -9.84
CA GLU A 86 3.63 6.59 -10.54
C GLU A 86 2.98 7.95 -10.26
N HIS A 87 2.98 8.41 -9.01
CA HIS A 87 2.30 9.65 -8.63
C HIS A 87 3.11 10.92 -8.92
N TYR A 88 4.44 10.85 -8.85
CA TYR A 88 5.34 12.00 -8.96
C TYR A 88 6.27 11.93 -10.18
N GLY A 89 6.47 10.76 -10.79
CA GLY A 89 7.24 10.58 -12.02
C GLY A 89 6.43 10.89 -13.29
N LEU A 90 5.10 10.80 -13.23
CA LEU A 90 4.19 11.32 -14.25
C LEU A 90 3.96 12.82 -14.05
N LEU A 91 5.05 13.59 -14.03
CA LEU A 91 5.02 15.05 -13.95
C LEU A 91 4.16 15.59 -15.10
N ARG A 92 2.97 16.11 -14.78
CA ARG A 92 2.12 16.86 -15.69
C ARG A 92 2.96 17.99 -16.29
N GLN A 93 3.10 18.04 -17.62
CA GLN A 93 3.90 19.10 -18.22
C GLN A 93 3.22 20.45 -17.95
N LYS A 94 4.04 21.45 -17.65
CA LYS A 94 3.56 22.82 -17.54
C LYS A 94 3.46 23.36 -18.96
N LYS A 95 2.24 23.64 -19.41
CA LYS A 95 2.00 24.25 -20.72
C LYS A 95 2.63 25.64 -20.76
N GLU A 96 2.96 26.11 -21.96
CA GLU A 96 3.56 27.44 -22.18
C GLU A 96 2.71 28.59 -21.60
N ASN A 97 1.41 28.36 -21.41
CA ASN A 97 0.48 29.30 -20.75
C ASN A 97 0.55 29.29 -19.21
N GLY A 98 1.50 28.57 -18.62
CA GLY A 98 1.71 28.48 -17.17
C GLY A 98 0.78 27.52 -16.42
N GLN A 99 -0.19 26.89 -17.09
CA GLN A 99 -1.11 25.92 -16.49
C GLN A 99 -0.58 24.49 -16.63
N TYR A 100 -0.88 23.62 -15.66
CA TYR A 100 -0.55 22.20 -15.73
C TYR A 100 -1.53 21.46 -16.65
N GLU A 101 -1.03 20.56 -17.51
CA GLU A 101 -1.84 19.70 -18.41
C GLU A 101 -2.98 19.02 -17.68
N ARG A 102 -4.21 18.94 -18.20
CA ARG A 102 -5.36 18.30 -17.53
C ARG A 102 -5.04 16.88 -17.03
N THR A 103 -5.56 16.48 -15.87
CA THR A 103 -5.40 15.10 -15.35
C THR A 103 -6.05 14.11 -16.32
N MET A 104 -5.27 13.21 -16.93
CA MET A 104 -5.72 12.19 -17.88
C MET A 104 -5.59 10.79 -17.25
N PRO A 105 -6.26 9.75 -17.78
CA PRO A 105 -6.17 8.38 -17.28
C PRO A 105 -4.73 7.83 -17.25
N GLU A 106 -3.89 8.29 -18.17
CA GLU A 106 -2.46 7.99 -18.23
C GLU A 106 -1.68 8.50 -17.00
N HIS A 107 -2.25 9.43 -16.22
CA HIS A 107 -1.68 9.98 -14.98
C HIS A 107 -2.17 9.26 -13.71
N SER A 108 -2.99 8.22 -13.86
CA SER A 108 -3.49 7.41 -12.75
C SER A 108 -3.72 5.99 -13.22
N TRP A 109 -2.76 5.10 -12.96
CA TRP A 109 -2.86 3.69 -13.34
C TRP A 109 -4.07 2.98 -12.70
N ASN A 110 -4.60 3.50 -11.61
CA ASN A 110 -5.66 2.88 -10.80
C ASN A 110 -7.08 3.48 -11.00
N ASN A 111 -7.35 4.16 -12.12
CA ASN A 111 -8.69 4.70 -12.40
C ASN A 111 -9.14 4.34 -13.82
N ASN A 112 -9.58 3.08 -13.99
CA ASN A 112 -10.32 2.61 -15.17
C ASN A 112 -11.83 2.90 -15.03
N ASN A 113 -12.20 4.12 -14.64
CA ASN A 113 -13.60 4.53 -14.78
C ASN A 113 -13.78 5.14 -16.18
N VAL A 114 -14.27 4.31 -17.10
CA VAL A 114 -14.96 4.74 -18.32
C VAL A 114 -16.42 5.01 -17.97
#